data_AF-A0A365Y1M6-F1
#
_entry.id   AF-A0A365Y1M6-F1
#
_cell.length_a   1.000
_cell.length_b   1.000
_cell.length_c   1.000
_cell.angle_alpha   90.00
_cell.angle_beta   90.00
_cell.angle_gamma   90.00
#
_symmetry.space_group_name_H-M   'P 1'
#
loop_
_entity.id
_entity.type
_entity.pdbx_description
1 polymer ?
#
loop_
_entity_poly.entity_id
_entity_poly.type
_entity_poly.pdbx_seq_one_letter_code
_entity_poly.pdbx_strand_id
1 'polypeptide(L)'
;MIRKLSAVLLLSSLGAHSLSAQAKLSVDKVYSAYLRSSGAITDKDQIKGYYYLYQSDKIDRKTNEYTLQILDENLNKGKDIKFEDTKRLSLLESSFNGNTLAFLFKNGEDRTLEMKIYDLDGKLKYTYTRPYTKKTDALMKQYETLHTDEGMNQNVFELGSKGFVSVMPLRDGRDVTYEVDVYSSDKKKMWTYTPEDDKERFAQAEFLMATDSLIFLEVTKKNRKMSGSGTAHLVCINHETKKKVFDLDDENDDVTFVPSSILPAKGNGKFIVMGSYFDKEANILKDFSKGLAIYELDASGKVLNKTYNSWNKEIAHYLPTNSKGKIDKIGFLYVHKLIQTPDGKIFVVGEGYKRQADGVGIALTALSVMGRRPGNAGVTKIVITDLVIMEFDKSFKLKGASIYEKRDNTAALGEVADYNSQHALAMLIKMQGYFDYEFTTGNPDDNNFVVCYSDWEKTADYKGKTFNSIRYNGTKFTKDKIELKSKASRMQVLPAKSGSVMIMEYFKKDKRLDFRIEKLG
;
A
#
# COMPACT_ATOMS: atom_id res chain seq x y z
N MET A 1 -41.53 -75.84 -3.34
CA MET A 1 -41.56 -75.79 -1.87
C MET A 1 -40.62 -74.70 -1.38
N ILE A 2 -41.09 -73.84 -0.46
CA ILE A 2 -40.34 -73.01 0.51
C ILE A 2 -39.49 -71.86 -0.12
N ARG A 3 -39.98 -70.62 -0.26
CA ARG A 3 -40.19 -69.49 0.70
C ARG A 3 -38.93 -68.88 1.36
N LYS A 4 -38.75 -67.58 1.06
CA LYS A 4 -38.08 -66.47 1.81
C LYS A 4 -36.54 -66.40 1.69
N LEU A 5 -35.86 -65.25 1.71
CA LEU A 5 -36.16 -63.96 2.36
C LEU A 5 -35.29 -62.82 1.75
N SER A 6 -35.79 -61.59 1.87
CA SER A 6 -35.29 -60.31 1.37
C SER A 6 -33.92 -59.86 1.92
N ALA A 7 -33.17 -59.08 1.13
CA ALA A 7 -32.25 -58.04 1.64
C ALA A 7 -32.04 -56.95 0.57
N VAL A 8 -32.73 -55.81 0.73
CA VAL A 8 -32.47 -54.56 0.01
C VAL A 8 -31.28 -53.90 0.72
N LEU A 9 -30.12 -53.83 0.05
CA LEU A 9 -28.99 -53.02 0.51
C LEU A 9 -29.21 -51.59 0.03
N LEU A 10 -29.70 -50.71 0.91
CA LEU A 10 -29.56 -49.27 0.73
C LEU A 10 -28.09 -48.91 0.92
N LEU A 11 -27.39 -48.62 -0.18
CA LEU A 11 -26.09 -47.95 -0.14
C LEU A 11 -26.31 -46.50 0.29
N SER A 12 -26.22 -46.25 1.59
CA SER A 12 -26.00 -44.92 2.13
C SER A 12 -24.57 -44.49 1.81
N SER A 13 -24.39 -43.82 0.67
CA SER A 13 -23.19 -43.04 0.38
C SER A 13 -23.15 -41.84 1.32
N LEU A 14 -22.60 -42.05 2.52
CA LEU A 14 -22.08 -40.99 3.36
C LEU A 14 -20.91 -40.36 2.59
N GLY A 15 -21.22 -39.33 1.81
CA GLY A 15 -20.22 -38.41 1.30
C GLY A 15 -19.52 -37.80 2.52
N ALA A 16 -18.30 -38.25 2.78
CA ALA A 16 -17.39 -37.55 3.67
C ALA A 16 -17.14 -36.18 3.04
N HIS A 17 -17.90 -35.17 3.47
CA HIS A 17 -17.43 -33.81 3.37
C HIS A 17 -16.14 -33.76 4.18
N SER A 18 -15.01 -33.76 3.48
CA SER A 18 -13.77 -33.27 4.03
C SER A 18 -14.03 -31.84 4.49
N LEU A 19 -14.34 -31.70 5.79
CA LEU A 19 -14.08 -30.49 6.54
C LEU A 19 -12.62 -30.15 6.24
N SER A 20 -12.38 -29.25 5.28
CA SER A 20 -11.05 -28.72 5.06
C SER A 20 -10.64 -28.09 6.38
N ALA A 21 -9.79 -28.79 7.12
CA ALA A 21 -9.23 -28.28 8.36
C ALA A 21 -8.64 -26.91 8.06
N GLN A 22 -9.03 -25.92 8.88
CA GLN A 22 -8.47 -24.59 8.78
C GLN A 22 -6.96 -24.71 9.00
N ALA A 23 -6.16 -24.41 7.96
CA ALA A 23 -4.71 -24.47 8.07
C ALA A 23 -4.26 -23.49 9.15
N LYS A 24 -3.48 -23.97 10.12
CA LYS A 24 -2.94 -23.18 11.22
C LYS A 24 -1.49 -23.57 11.49
N LEU A 25 -0.67 -22.56 11.74
CA LEU A 25 0.73 -22.73 12.16
C LEU A 25 1.01 -21.83 13.38
N SER A 26 1.82 -22.34 14.32
CA SER A 26 2.36 -21.55 15.44
C SER A 26 3.88 -21.65 15.46
N VAL A 27 4.53 -20.53 15.78
CA VAL A 27 5.98 -20.37 15.81
C VAL A 27 6.36 -19.72 17.11
N ASP A 28 7.09 -20.46 17.94
CA ASP A 28 7.61 -19.96 19.21
C ASP A 28 9.00 -19.32 19.05
N LYS A 29 9.50 -18.70 20.13
CA LYS A 29 10.80 -17.99 20.18
C LYS A 29 10.90 -16.80 19.22
N VAL A 30 9.79 -16.09 19.04
CA VAL A 30 9.75 -14.84 18.28
C VAL A 30 9.94 -13.66 19.23
N TYR A 31 11.15 -13.12 19.32
CA TYR A 31 11.47 -12.02 20.25
C TYR A 31 10.99 -10.66 19.75
N SER A 32 11.05 -10.47 18.43
CA SER A 32 10.49 -9.31 17.74
C SER A 32 10.09 -9.71 16.32
N ALA A 33 8.96 -9.18 15.86
CA ALA A 33 8.47 -9.31 14.50
C ALA A 33 7.93 -7.95 14.05
N TYR A 34 8.36 -7.52 12.87
CA TYR A 34 7.82 -6.35 12.18
C TYR A 34 6.83 -6.89 11.15
N LEU A 35 5.58 -6.44 11.09
CA LEU A 35 4.63 -7.07 10.16
C LEU A 35 5.01 -6.84 8.68
N ARG A 36 5.69 -5.71 8.39
CA ARG A 36 6.42 -5.41 7.13
C ARG A 36 7.48 -6.45 6.72
N SER A 37 7.86 -7.34 7.62
CA SER A 37 8.82 -8.40 7.36
C SER A 37 8.22 -9.61 6.68
N SER A 38 6.90 -9.57 6.41
CA SER A 38 6.15 -10.65 5.82
C SER A 38 5.46 -10.25 4.53
N GLY A 39 5.20 -11.23 3.67
CA GLY A 39 4.51 -11.04 2.41
C GLY A 39 4.04 -12.35 1.80
N ALA A 40 3.19 -12.24 0.79
CA ALA A 40 2.76 -13.38 0.01
C ALA A 40 3.74 -13.66 -1.14
N ILE A 41 3.91 -14.94 -1.48
CA ILE A 41 4.62 -15.42 -2.66
C ILE A 41 3.56 -15.69 -3.73
N THR A 42 3.67 -15.03 -4.89
CA THR A 42 2.70 -15.10 -5.98
C THR A 42 3.29 -15.69 -7.27
N ASP A 43 2.50 -16.42 -8.03
CA ASP A 43 2.83 -16.82 -9.40
C ASP A 43 1.59 -16.61 -10.26
N LYS A 44 1.69 -15.72 -11.26
CA LYS A 44 0.56 -15.32 -12.12
C LYS A 44 -0.69 -14.98 -11.31
N ASP A 45 -0.53 -14.08 -10.33
CA ASP A 45 -1.57 -13.63 -9.40
C ASP A 45 -2.17 -14.71 -8.48
N GLN A 46 -1.60 -15.93 -8.47
CA GLN A 46 -1.96 -16.99 -7.53
C GLN A 46 -0.99 -17.04 -6.36
N ILE A 47 -1.51 -17.13 -5.14
CA ILE A 47 -0.70 -17.31 -3.93
C ILE A 47 -0.12 -18.74 -3.91
N LYS A 48 1.20 -18.84 -3.83
CA LYS A 48 1.99 -20.08 -3.72
C LYS A 48 2.64 -20.27 -2.35
N GLY A 49 2.54 -19.27 -1.49
CA GLY A 49 3.13 -19.33 -0.17
C GLY A 49 3.29 -17.99 0.49
N TYR A 50 4.07 -17.98 1.56
CA TYR A 50 4.32 -16.81 2.37
C TYR A 50 5.77 -16.79 2.81
N TYR A 51 6.27 -15.60 3.09
CA TYR A 51 7.54 -15.44 3.77
C TYR A 51 7.36 -14.50 4.96
N TYR A 52 8.18 -14.67 6.00
CA TYR A 52 8.26 -13.72 7.10
C TYR A 52 9.63 -13.78 7.78
N LEU A 53 10.15 -12.61 8.15
CA LEU A 53 11.43 -12.45 8.83
C LEU A 53 11.22 -12.02 10.29
N TYR A 54 11.86 -12.68 11.24
CA TYR A 54 11.74 -12.34 12.65
C TYR A 54 13.04 -12.50 13.41
N GLN A 55 13.15 -11.83 14.55
CA GLN A 55 14.27 -12.05 15.46
C GLN A 55 14.01 -13.34 16.26
N SER A 56 14.81 -14.36 16.00
CA SER A 56 14.71 -15.69 16.64
C SER A 56 15.52 -15.81 17.92
N ASP A 57 16.61 -15.03 18.08
CA ASP A 57 17.38 -15.03 19.32
C ASP A 57 18.14 -13.71 19.60
N LYS A 58 18.65 -13.59 20.82
CA LYS A 58 19.60 -12.56 21.28
C LYS A 58 20.89 -13.24 21.69
N ILE A 59 21.79 -13.43 20.73
CA ILE A 59 23.07 -14.14 20.93
C ILE A 59 23.91 -13.43 22.01
N ASP A 60 24.07 -12.11 21.90
CA ASP A 60 24.78 -11.31 22.89
C ASP A 60 24.27 -9.85 22.96
N ARG A 61 25.03 -8.95 23.60
CA ARG A 61 24.65 -7.53 23.77
C ARG A 61 24.71 -6.69 22.49
N LYS A 62 25.31 -7.19 21.42
CA LYS A 62 25.55 -6.54 20.12
C LYS A 62 24.95 -7.34 18.95
N THR A 63 24.77 -8.65 19.11
CA THR A 63 24.38 -9.56 18.03
C THR A 63 23.01 -10.19 18.28
N ASN A 64 22.16 -10.19 17.25
CA ASN A 64 20.87 -10.89 17.22
C ASN A 64 20.92 -12.02 16.17
N GLU A 65 20.15 -13.09 16.39
CA GLU A 65 19.82 -14.07 15.34
C GLU A 65 18.48 -13.69 14.71
N TYR A 66 18.42 -13.75 13.38
CA TYR A 66 17.21 -13.55 12.59
C TYR A 66 16.88 -14.84 11.82
N THR A 67 15.60 -15.14 11.70
CA THR A 67 15.09 -16.25 10.89
C THR A 67 14.14 -15.71 9.82
N LEU A 68 14.44 -16.01 8.56
CA LEU A 68 13.51 -15.90 7.44
C LEU A 68 12.85 -17.26 7.24
N GLN A 69 11.54 -17.34 7.43
CA GLN A 69 10.76 -18.54 7.16
C GLN A 69 10.00 -18.37 5.85
N ILE A 70 10.01 -19.42 5.03
CA ILE A 70 9.15 -19.61 3.87
C ILE A 70 8.13 -20.71 4.18
N LEU A 71 6.86 -20.46 3.84
CA LEU A 71 5.72 -21.36 3.97
C LEU A 71 5.09 -21.61 2.59
N ASP A 72 4.45 -22.76 2.41
CA ASP A 72 3.57 -22.99 1.25
C ASP A 72 2.19 -22.31 1.42
N GLU A 73 1.33 -22.37 0.40
CA GLU A 73 0.01 -21.73 0.43
C GLU A 73 -0.96 -22.31 1.46
N ASN A 74 -0.61 -23.44 2.09
CA ASN A 74 -1.37 -24.10 3.14
C ASN A 74 -0.69 -23.98 4.52
N LEU A 75 0.27 -23.05 4.66
CA LEU A 75 1.02 -22.75 5.88
C LEU A 75 1.91 -23.90 6.37
N ASN A 76 2.21 -24.89 5.52
CA ASN A 76 3.22 -25.88 5.86
C ASN A 76 4.59 -25.23 5.81
N LYS A 77 5.45 -25.57 6.79
CA LYS A 77 6.81 -25.06 6.83
C LYS A 77 7.58 -25.58 5.62
N GLY A 78 8.09 -24.66 4.81
CA GLY A 78 9.05 -24.95 3.75
C GLY A 78 10.47 -24.91 4.29
N LYS A 79 11.10 -23.74 4.19
CA LYS A 79 12.51 -23.50 4.53
C LYS A 79 12.65 -22.44 5.60
N ASP A 80 13.63 -22.59 6.47
CA ASP A 80 14.10 -21.54 7.38
C ASP A 80 15.55 -21.17 7.06
N ILE A 81 15.84 -19.87 7.12
CA ILE A 81 17.17 -19.32 6.85
C ILE A 81 17.54 -18.49 8.05
N LYS A 82 18.63 -18.87 8.70
CA LYS A 82 19.13 -18.19 9.88
C LYS A 82 20.37 -17.39 9.54
N PHE A 83 20.45 -16.19 10.08
CA PHE A 83 21.65 -15.37 10.02
C PHE A 83 21.78 -14.51 11.26
N GLU A 84 23.03 -14.23 11.62
CA GLU A 84 23.37 -13.35 12.73
C GLU A 84 23.77 -11.97 12.20
N ASP A 85 23.35 -10.92 12.91
CA ASP A 85 23.68 -9.55 12.52
C ASP A 85 23.65 -8.62 13.74
N THR A 86 24.09 -7.38 13.55
CA THR A 86 24.06 -6.36 14.61
C THR A 86 22.64 -6.10 15.08
N LYS A 87 22.49 -5.80 16.38
CA LYS A 87 21.22 -5.35 16.97
C LYS A 87 20.74 -4.00 16.43
N ARG A 88 21.59 -3.29 15.69
CA ARG A 88 21.28 -2.01 15.02
C ARG A 88 20.80 -2.19 13.59
N LEU A 89 20.56 -3.43 13.17
CA LEU A 89 19.91 -3.75 11.92
C LEU A 89 18.40 -3.52 12.07
N SER A 90 17.83 -2.74 11.16
CA SER A 90 16.38 -2.58 11.05
C SER A 90 15.94 -2.91 9.62
N LEU A 91 14.96 -3.79 9.47
CA LEU A 91 14.31 -4.00 8.18
C LEU A 91 13.50 -2.74 7.84
N LEU A 92 13.77 -2.15 6.68
CA LEU A 92 12.96 -1.05 6.15
C LEU A 92 11.76 -1.60 5.39
N GLU A 93 11.98 -2.61 4.55
CA GLU A 93 10.97 -3.12 3.65
C GLU A 93 11.36 -4.49 3.07
N SER A 94 10.36 -5.26 2.63
CA SER A 94 10.56 -6.50 1.89
C SER A 94 9.70 -6.55 0.63
N SER A 95 10.13 -7.31 -0.38
CA SER A 95 9.39 -7.49 -1.61
C SER A 95 9.68 -8.86 -2.23
N PHE A 96 8.75 -9.35 -3.04
CA PHE A 96 8.87 -10.58 -3.81
C PHE A 96 8.53 -10.26 -5.27
N ASN A 97 9.34 -10.73 -6.21
CA ASN A 97 9.23 -10.33 -7.62
C ASN A 97 8.83 -11.47 -8.57
N GLY A 98 8.24 -12.55 -8.04
CA GLY A 98 7.91 -13.77 -8.80
C GLY A 98 8.98 -14.86 -8.73
N ASN A 99 10.26 -14.50 -8.55
CA ASN A 99 11.37 -15.46 -8.55
C ASN A 99 12.23 -15.42 -7.28
N THR A 100 12.35 -14.26 -6.65
CA THR A 100 13.28 -14.01 -5.54
C THR A 100 12.64 -13.12 -4.49
N LEU A 101 13.17 -13.21 -3.27
CA LEU A 101 12.78 -12.39 -2.12
C LEU A 101 13.86 -11.34 -1.86
N ALA A 102 13.45 -10.10 -1.65
CA ALA A 102 14.35 -9.00 -1.32
C ALA A 102 14.02 -8.40 0.05
N PHE A 103 15.06 -8.08 0.81
CA PHE A 103 14.96 -7.44 2.11
C PHE A 103 15.93 -6.26 2.15
N LEU A 104 15.40 -5.05 2.30
CA LEU A 104 16.20 -3.84 2.46
C LEU A 104 16.37 -3.57 3.94
N PHE A 105 17.60 -3.69 4.42
CA PHE A 105 17.99 -3.37 5.78
C PHE A 105 18.69 -2.04 5.85
N LYS A 106 18.49 -1.35 6.96
CA LYS A 106 19.32 -0.24 7.41
C LYS A 106 20.19 -0.71 8.56
N ASN A 107 21.49 -0.62 8.37
CA ASN A 107 22.48 -0.90 9.40
C ASN A 107 22.92 0.44 10.02
N GLY A 108 22.42 0.71 11.23
CA GLY A 108 22.73 1.95 11.95
C GLY A 108 24.13 2.01 12.57
N GLU A 109 24.87 0.91 12.58
CA GLU A 109 26.26 0.86 13.05
C GLU A 109 27.21 1.39 11.98
N ASP A 110 27.11 0.83 10.77
CA ASP A 110 27.98 1.17 9.63
C ASP A 110 27.43 2.27 8.73
N ARG A 111 26.16 2.68 8.96
CA ARG A 111 25.41 3.62 8.12
C ARG A 111 25.31 3.16 6.68
N THR A 112 24.90 1.92 6.51
CA THR A 112 24.71 1.28 5.21
C THR A 112 23.27 0.85 5.03
N LEU A 113 22.77 0.98 3.79
CA LEU A 113 21.62 0.23 3.32
C LEU A 113 22.11 -1.08 2.71
N GLU A 114 21.47 -2.18 3.08
CA GLU A 114 21.83 -3.53 2.65
C GLU A 114 20.61 -4.22 2.04
N MET A 115 20.64 -4.42 0.72
CA MET A 115 19.64 -5.22 0.02
C MET A 115 20.13 -6.66 -0.05
N LYS A 116 19.47 -7.57 0.68
CA LYS A 116 19.73 -9.02 0.63
C LYS A 116 18.67 -9.68 -0.25
N ILE A 117 19.10 -10.38 -1.31
CA ILE A 117 18.24 -11.11 -2.25
C ILE A 117 18.42 -12.61 -2.07
N TYR A 118 17.32 -13.32 -1.81
CA TYR A 118 17.27 -14.77 -1.65
C TYR A 118 16.46 -15.41 -2.79
N ASP A 119 16.85 -16.60 -3.23
CA ASP A 119 15.94 -17.44 -4.02
C ASP A 119 14.89 -18.11 -3.12
N LEU A 120 13.93 -18.81 -3.75
CA LEU A 120 12.86 -19.51 -3.05
C LEU A 120 13.34 -20.75 -2.28
N ASP A 121 14.54 -21.27 -2.58
CA ASP A 121 15.19 -22.32 -1.78
C ASP A 121 15.84 -21.75 -0.51
N GLY A 122 15.84 -20.42 -0.37
CA GLY A 122 16.37 -19.70 0.76
C GLY A 122 17.87 -19.43 0.69
N LYS A 123 18.50 -19.67 -0.46
CA LYS A 123 19.90 -19.35 -0.66
C LYS A 123 20.04 -17.87 -0.97
N LEU A 124 20.93 -17.21 -0.21
CA LEU A 124 21.34 -15.84 -0.48
C LEU A 124 22.03 -15.78 -1.85
N LYS A 125 21.41 -15.09 -2.81
CA LYS A 125 22.00 -14.85 -4.13
C LYS A 125 22.97 -13.69 -4.05
N TYR A 126 22.50 -12.54 -3.58
CA TYR A 126 23.27 -11.30 -3.59
C TYR A 126 23.03 -10.47 -2.32
N THR A 127 24.09 -9.82 -1.87
CA THR A 127 24.02 -8.68 -0.96
C THR A 127 24.55 -7.46 -1.71
N TYR A 128 23.75 -6.40 -1.74
CA TYR A 128 24.16 -5.08 -2.19
C TYR A 128 24.24 -4.16 -1.00
N THR A 129 25.35 -3.44 -0.87
CA THR A 129 25.60 -2.54 0.26
C THR A 129 25.90 -1.16 -0.27
N ARG A 130 25.27 -0.15 0.33
CA ARG A 130 25.48 1.24 -0.06
C ARG A 130 25.56 2.13 1.18
N PRO A 131 26.59 2.98 1.31
CA PRO A 131 26.67 3.91 2.43
C PRO A 131 25.66 5.05 2.29
N TYR A 132 25.22 5.61 3.41
CA TYR A 132 24.43 6.84 3.45
C TYR A 132 25.04 7.87 4.42
N THR A 133 24.74 9.14 4.19
CA THR A 133 25.29 10.22 5.02
C THR A 133 24.55 10.35 6.35
N LYS A 134 25.17 10.98 7.35
CA LYS A 134 24.49 11.33 8.62
C LYS A 134 23.26 12.22 8.40
N LYS A 135 23.27 13.05 7.35
CA LYS A 135 22.13 13.93 7.02
C LYS A 135 20.97 13.12 6.45
N THR A 136 21.27 12.15 5.58
CA THR A 136 20.29 11.19 5.05
C THR A 136 19.74 10.32 6.17
N ASP A 137 20.58 9.84 7.10
CA ASP A 137 20.14 9.08 8.28
C ASP A 137 19.09 9.83 9.10
N ALA A 138 19.33 11.11 9.36
CA ALA A 138 18.40 11.95 10.10
C ALA A 138 17.08 12.17 9.34
N LEU A 139 17.15 12.26 8.01
CA LEU A 139 15.96 12.36 7.16
C LEU A 139 15.16 11.05 7.18
N MET A 140 15.81 9.90 6.95
CA MET A 140 15.17 8.58 7.02
C MET A 140 14.54 8.32 8.38
N LYS A 141 15.19 8.70 9.49
CA LYS A 141 14.61 8.59 10.84
C LYS A 141 13.31 9.39 10.98
N GLN A 142 13.24 10.58 10.40
CA GLN A 142 12.02 11.38 10.39
C GLN A 142 10.90 10.65 9.63
N TYR A 143 11.23 10.04 8.49
CA TYR A 143 10.28 9.21 7.77
C TYR A 143 9.88 7.99 8.59
N GLU A 144 10.82 7.17 9.09
CA GLU A 144 10.56 5.98 9.94
C GLU A 144 9.60 6.27 11.10
N THR A 145 9.72 7.43 11.77
CA THR A 145 8.80 7.80 12.87
C THR A 145 7.36 8.04 12.44
N LEU A 146 7.12 8.29 11.15
CA LEU A 146 5.80 8.45 10.56
C LEU A 146 5.23 7.12 10.05
N HIS A 147 5.95 6.00 10.12
CA HIS A 147 5.47 4.74 9.54
C HIS A 147 4.89 3.83 10.62
N THR A 148 3.80 3.13 10.29
CA THR A 148 3.25 2.03 11.09
C THR A 148 3.73 0.69 10.57
N ASP A 149 3.97 -0.28 11.46
CA ASP A 149 4.45 -1.62 11.08
C ASP A 149 3.44 -2.43 10.24
N GLU A 150 2.20 -1.94 10.07
CA GLU A 150 1.09 -2.60 9.36
C GLU A 150 0.79 -1.97 7.98
N GLY A 151 1.49 -0.90 7.60
CA GLY A 151 1.21 -0.16 6.36
C GLY A 151 1.68 -0.88 5.08
N MET A 152 1.12 -0.44 3.94
CA MET A 152 1.55 -0.87 2.60
C MET A 152 3.05 -0.65 2.38
N ASN A 153 3.64 -1.44 1.49
CA ASN A 153 5.03 -1.32 1.08
C ASN A 153 5.29 0.08 0.48
N GLN A 154 6.33 0.78 0.95
CA GLN A 154 6.60 2.17 0.57
C GLN A 154 7.98 2.41 -0.03
N ASN A 155 8.93 1.48 0.19
CA ASN A 155 10.33 1.74 -0.13
C ASN A 155 10.92 0.76 -1.15
N VAL A 156 10.38 -0.46 -1.30
CA VAL A 156 10.99 -1.49 -2.16
C VAL A 156 9.93 -2.17 -3.00
N PHE A 157 10.02 -2.01 -4.31
CA PHE A 157 9.02 -2.49 -5.25
C PHE A 157 9.64 -3.50 -6.23
N GLU A 158 8.81 -4.39 -6.74
CA GLU A 158 9.20 -5.33 -7.79
C GLU A 158 9.51 -4.61 -9.11
N LEU A 159 10.51 -5.10 -9.85
CA LEU A 159 10.86 -4.64 -11.19
C LEU A 159 10.70 -5.80 -12.18
N GLY A 160 9.44 -6.21 -12.35
CA GLY A 160 9.10 -7.49 -12.98
C GLY A 160 9.87 -8.64 -12.33
N SER A 161 10.21 -9.67 -13.09
CA SER A 161 11.01 -10.78 -12.57
C SER A 161 12.52 -10.50 -12.48
N LYS A 162 13.00 -9.36 -13.01
CA LYS A 162 14.42 -9.06 -13.22
C LYS A 162 15.13 -8.49 -11.98
N GLY A 163 14.37 -7.98 -11.02
CA GLY A 163 14.93 -7.38 -9.82
C GLY A 163 13.94 -6.56 -9.00
N PHE A 164 14.49 -5.56 -8.33
CA PHE A 164 13.78 -4.68 -7.41
C PHE A 164 14.22 -3.23 -7.60
N VAL A 165 13.35 -2.31 -7.23
CA VAL A 165 13.64 -0.89 -7.13
C VAL A 165 13.41 -0.42 -5.70
N SER A 166 14.30 0.40 -5.15
CA SER A 166 14.01 1.15 -3.93
C SER A 166 13.99 2.64 -4.16
N VAL A 167 12.98 3.32 -3.62
CA VAL A 167 12.87 4.78 -3.67
C VAL A 167 13.08 5.32 -2.27
N MET A 168 14.15 6.08 -2.07
CA MET A 168 14.56 6.55 -0.74
C MET A 168 14.71 8.09 -0.72
N PRO A 169 14.43 8.74 0.42
CA PRO A 169 14.69 10.16 0.56
C PRO A 169 16.19 10.42 0.70
N LEU A 170 16.73 11.33 -0.11
CA LEU A 170 18.14 11.72 -0.11
C LEU A 170 18.30 13.15 0.42
N ARG A 171 19.31 13.36 1.26
CA ARG A 171 19.70 14.71 1.69
C ARG A 171 21.12 15.01 1.26
N ASP A 172 21.25 15.77 0.18
CA ASP A 172 22.52 16.29 -0.32
C ASP A 172 22.70 17.76 0.04
N GLY A 173 23.80 18.10 0.72
CA GLY A 173 24.04 19.48 1.13
C GLY A 173 22.90 20.10 1.95
N ARG A 174 22.19 21.07 1.35
CA ARG A 174 21.00 21.73 1.90
C ARG A 174 19.71 21.33 1.19
N ASP A 175 19.81 20.48 0.19
CA ASP A 175 18.71 20.08 -0.68
C ASP A 175 18.18 18.73 -0.19
N VAL A 176 16.90 18.52 -0.43
CA VAL A 176 16.19 17.28 -0.12
C VAL A 176 15.66 16.78 -1.45
N THR A 177 16.09 15.61 -1.85
CA THR A 177 15.64 14.97 -3.08
C THR A 177 15.33 13.50 -2.79
N TYR A 178 15.24 12.69 -3.82
CA TYR A 178 15.06 11.26 -3.76
C TYR A 178 16.17 10.56 -4.54
N GLU A 179 16.31 9.29 -4.29
CA GLU A 179 17.19 8.39 -5.02
C GLU A 179 16.43 7.11 -5.36
N VAL A 180 16.74 6.56 -6.52
CA VAL A 180 16.13 5.32 -7.02
C VAL A 180 17.25 4.31 -7.22
N ASP A 181 17.35 3.33 -6.32
CA ASP A 181 18.28 2.23 -6.47
C ASP A 181 17.60 1.08 -7.20
N VAL A 182 18.26 0.52 -8.22
CA VAL A 182 17.80 -0.65 -8.94
C VAL A 182 18.75 -1.80 -8.69
N TYR A 183 18.20 -2.92 -8.21
CA TYR A 183 18.92 -4.12 -7.83
C TYR A 183 18.50 -5.28 -8.73
N SER A 184 19.43 -5.85 -9.49
CA SER A 184 19.12 -7.05 -10.27
C SER A 184 19.09 -8.29 -9.38
N SER A 185 18.12 -9.16 -9.61
CA SER A 185 18.02 -10.48 -8.98
C SER A 185 18.69 -11.58 -9.83
N ASP A 186 18.97 -11.33 -11.11
CA ASP A 186 19.54 -12.29 -12.05
C ASP A 186 21.07 -12.23 -12.13
N LYS A 187 21.63 -11.03 -12.04
CA LYS A 187 23.09 -10.78 -12.08
C LYS A 187 23.45 -9.86 -10.93
N LYS A 188 24.66 -9.99 -10.39
CA LYS A 188 25.16 -9.07 -9.36
C LYS A 188 25.44 -7.68 -9.95
N LYS A 189 24.39 -6.90 -10.19
CA LYS A 189 24.43 -5.56 -10.76
C LYS A 189 23.43 -4.68 -10.03
N MET A 190 23.89 -3.49 -9.65
CA MET A 190 23.06 -2.42 -9.16
C MET A 190 23.44 -1.11 -9.84
N TRP A 191 22.51 -0.17 -9.85
CA TRP A 191 22.79 1.20 -10.21
C TRP A 191 21.80 2.12 -9.49
N THR A 192 22.15 3.41 -9.40
CA THR A 192 21.37 4.41 -8.69
C THR A 192 21.06 5.55 -9.64
N TYR A 193 19.82 6.00 -9.65
CA TYR A 193 19.41 7.28 -10.22
C TYR A 193 19.31 8.31 -9.11
N THR A 194 19.96 9.45 -9.31
CA THR A 194 19.73 10.66 -8.53
C THR A 194 19.37 11.76 -9.52
N PRO A 195 18.29 12.53 -9.31
CA PRO A 195 17.97 13.67 -10.17
C PRO A 195 19.10 14.70 -10.14
N GLU A 196 19.62 15.07 -11.31
CA GLU A 196 20.66 16.08 -11.46
C GLU A 196 20.11 17.40 -12.01
N ASP A 197 18.89 17.38 -12.54
CA ASP A 197 18.27 18.49 -13.27
C ASP A 197 17.10 19.16 -12.52
N ASP A 198 16.81 18.73 -11.29
CA ASP A 198 15.83 19.39 -10.43
C ASP A 198 16.36 20.77 -10.00
N LYS A 199 15.68 21.82 -10.46
CA LYS A 199 16.00 23.21 -10.07
C LYS A 199 15.50 23.50 -8.65
N GLU A 200 14.48 22.77 -8.22
CA GLU A 200 13.86 22.86 -6.91
C GLU A 200 14.71 22.19 -5.82
N ARG A 201 14.82 22.85 -4.67
CA ARG A 201 15.64 22.38 -3.54
C ARG A 201 14.99 21.24 -2.74
N PHE A 202 13.72 20.96 -3.00
CA PHE A 202 12.93 19.95 -2.29
C PHE A 202 12.13 19.15 -3.31
N ALA A 203 12.55 17.92 -3.56
CA ALA A 203 11.84 16.94 -4.36
C ALA A 203 11.57 15.69 -3.51
N GLN A 204 10.38 15.12 -3.65
CA GLN A 204 10.02 13.85 -3.05
C GLN A 204 9.35 12.98 -4.12
N ALA A 205 9.82 11.74 -4.25
CA ALA A 205 9.25 10.78 -5.17
C ALA A 205 8.41 9.74 -4.44
N GLU A 206 7.30 9.38 -5.06
CA GLU A 206 6.48 8.23 -4.73
C GLU A 206 6.47 7.26 -5.92
N PHE A 207 6.68 5.98 -5.65
CA PHE A 207 6.62 4.95 -6.68
C PHE A 207 5.17 4.69 -7.09
N LEU A 208 4.88 4.73 -8.39
CA LEU A 208 3.55 4.42 -8.92
C LEU A 208 3.48 3.02 -9.55
N MET A 209 4.44 2.68 -10.41
CA MET A 209 4.58 1.34 -10.99
C MET A 209 5.95 1.14 -11.64
N ALA A 210 6.23 -0.11 -12.02
CA ALA A 210 7.30 -0.43 -12.96
C ALA A 210 6.83 -1.43 -14.03
N THR A 211 7.56 -1.47 -15.13
CA THR A 211 7.48 -2.49 -16.20
C THR A 211 8.84 -3.16 -16.36
N ASP A 212 8.98 -4.04 -17.35
CA ASP A 212 10.25 -4.69 -17.67
C ASP A 212 11.38 -3.74 -18.04
N SER A 213 11.11 -2.47 -18.39
CA SER A 213 12.11 -1.46 -18.79
C SER A 213 11.93 -0.07 -18.16
N LEU A 214 10.73 0.28 -17.67
CA LEU A 214 10.39 1.62 -17.18
C LEU A 214 10.00 1.61 -15.71
N ILE A 215 10.36 2.67 -14.99
CA ILE A 215 9.96 2.99 -13.62
C ILE A 215 9.20 4.33 -13.65
N PHE A 216 8.01 4.36 -13.06
CA PHE A 216 7.16 5.56 -13.01
C PHE A 216 7.03 6.07 -11.58
N LEU A 217 7.23 7.37 -11.40
CA LEU A 217 7.20 8.06 -10.12
C LEU A 217 6.26 9.27 -10.19
N GLU A 218 5.51 9.52 -9.14
CA GLU A 218 5.00 10.86 -8.84
C GLU A 218 6.12 11.63 -8.14
N VAL A 219 6.49 12.80 -8.65
CA VAL A 219 7.52 13.65 -8.04
C VAL A 219 6.91 14.99 -7.66
N THR A 220 6.79 15.25 -6.36
CA THR A 220 6.40 16.57 -5.83
C THR A 220 7.63 17.44 -5.66
N LYS A 221 7.64 18.64 -6.27
CA LYS A 221 8.76 19.58 -6.24
C LYS A 221 8.40 20.91 -5.56
N LYS A 222 9.33 21.49 -4.79
CA LYS A 222 9.18 22.78 -4.08
C LYS A 222 10.51 23.55 -3.99
N ASN A 223 10.44 24.86 -4.17
CA ASN A 223 11.61 25.74 -4.03
C ASN A 223 12.11 25.93 -2.58
N ARG A 224 11.23 25.79 -1.58
CA ARG A 224 11.57 25.97 -0.14
C ARG A 224 10.83 24.93 0.70
N LYS A 225 11.46 24.45 1.79
CA LYS A 225 10.88 23.43 2.70
C LYS A 225 9.49 23.79 3.22
N MET A 226 9.31 25.07 3.58
CA MET A 226 8.06 25.62 4.11
C MET A 226 7.24 26.34 3.03
N SER A 227 7.57 26.15 1.74
CA SER A 227 6.77 26.73 0.66
C SER A 227 5.35 26.20 0.75
N GLY A 228 4.40 27.13 0.73
CA GLY A 228 2.99 26.78 0.62
C GLY A 228 2.58 26.39 -0.80
N SER A 229 3.48 26.40 -1.78
CA SER A 229 3.27 25.97 -3.17
C SER A 229 4.25 24.88 -3.61
N GLY A 230 3.83 24.05 -4.55
CA GLY A 230 4.62 23.01 -5.19
C GLY A 230 3.96 22.54 -6.48
N THR A 231 4.68 21.74 -7.25
CA THR A 231 4.19 21.07 -8.48
C THR A 231 4.29 19.56 -8.29
N ALA A 232 3.51 18.80 -9.05
CA ALA A 232 3.59 17.36 -9.12
C ALA A 232 3.85 16.95 -10.57
N HIS A 233 4.78 16.02 -10.76
CA HIS A 233 5.26 15.59 -12.06
C HIS A 233 5.12 14.08 -12.17
N LEU A 234 4.84 13.58 -13.38
CA LEU A 234 5.01 12.15 -13.68
C LEU A 234 6.40 11.95 -14.29
N VAL A 235 7.30 11.37 -13.52
CA VAL A 235 8.67 11.09 -13.96
C VAL A 235 8.78 9.63 -14.38
N CYS A 236 9.36 9.39 -15.55
CA CYS A 236 9.65 8.06 -16.06
C CYS A 236 11.15 7.86 -16.28
N ILE A 237 11.67 6.75 -15.75
CA ILE A 237 13.08 6.38 -15.86
C ILE A 237 13.16 5.04 -16.58
N ASN A 238 14.03 4.93 -17.59
CA ASN A 238 14.34 3.65 -18.20
C ASN A 238 15.51 3.02 -17.45
N HIS A 239 15.29 1.86 -16.83
CA HIS A 239 16.31 1.23 -15.98
C HIS A 239 17.38 0.47 -16.76
N GLU A 240 17.13 0.17 -18.04
CA GLU A 240 18.10 -0.46 -18.92
C GLU A 240 19.12 0.58 -19.43
N THR A 241 18.65 1.77 -19.81
CA THR A 241 19.51 2.88 -20.25
C THR A 241 20.00 3.76 -19.09
N LYS A 242 19.38 3.63 -17.91
CA LYS A 242 19.65 4.40 -16.68
C LYS A 242 19.38 5.89 -16.82
N LYS A 243 18.49 6.28 -17.72
CA LYS A 243 18.19 7.68 -18.05
C LYS A 243 16.72 7.98 -17.80
N LYS A 244 16.44 9.22 -17.40
CA LYS A 244 15.10 9.79 -17.44
C LYS A 244 14.61 9.78 -18.89
N VAL A 245 13.43 9.21 -19.12
CA VAL A 245 12.77 9.19 -20.44
C VAL A 245 11.98 10.49 -20.62
N PHE A 246 11.20 10.85 -19.61
CA PHE A 246 10.43 12.08 -19.59
C PHE A 246 10.17 12.55 -18.15
N ASP A 247 9.85 13.83 -18.03
CA ASP A 247 9.38 14.51 -16.83
C ASP A 247 8.12 15.26 -17.28
N LEU A 248 6.96 14.61 -17.14
CA LEU A 248 5.71 15.18 -17.61
C LEU A 248 5.18 16.12 -16.53
N ASP A 249 5.23 17.41 -16.86
CA ASP A 249 4.65 18.50 -16.09
C ASP A 249 3.35 18.99 -16.73
N ASP A 250 2.83 20.08 -16.17
CA ASP A 250 1.64 20.75 -16.66
C ASP A 250 1.94 21.96 -17.55
N GLU A 251 3.19 22.24 -17.96
CA GLU A 251 3.57 23.48 -18.67
C GLU A 251 2.74 23.67 -19.94
N ASN A 252 2.59 22.61 -20.72
CA ASN A 252 1.86 22.59 -22.00
C ASN A 252 0.40 22.11 -21.87
N ASP A 253 -0.17 22.15 -20.66
CA ASP A 253 -1.55 21.76 -20.39
C ASP A 253 -2.41 22.97 -19.96
N ASP A 254 -3.71 22.87 -20.17
CA ASP A 254 -4.69 23.90 -19.74
C ASP A 254 -5.10 23.72 -18.27
N VAL A 255 -4.56 22.70 -17.59
CA VAL A 255 -4.86 22.31 -16.21
C VAL A 255 -3.59 21.89 -15.50
N THR A 256 -3.56 22.04 -14.18
CA THR A 256 -2.53 21.39 -13.36
C THR A 256 -2.96 19.97 -13.04
N PHE A 257 -2.12 18.98 -13.37
CA PHE A 257 -2.39 17.56 -13.17
C PHE A 257 -1.48 16.95 -12.10
N VAL A 258 -2.06 16.23 -11.14
CA VAL A 258 -1.35 15.53 -10.07
C VAL A 258 -1.58 14.03 -10.24
N PRO A 259 -0.61 13.28 -10.80
CA PRO A 259 -0.75 11.85 -11.01
C PRO A 259 -0.82 11.12 -9.68
N SER A 260 -1.65 10.09 -9.57
CA SER A 260 -1.79 9.30 -8.33
C SER A 260 -1.75 7.79 -8.58
N SER A 261 -1.97 7.34 -9.82
CA SER A 261 -1.99 5.93 -10.17
C SER A 261 -1.76 5.73 -11.66
N ILE A 262 -1.22 4.58 -12.03
CA ILE A 262 -0.92 4.22 -13.42
C ILE A 262 -1.11 2.71 -13.61
N LEU A 263 -1.55 2.32 -14.81
CA LEU A 263 -1.61 0.93 -15.23
C LEU A 263 -1.21 0.78 -16.71
N PRO A 264 -0.58 -0.33 -17.10
CA PRO A 264 -0.32 -0.61 -18.51
C PRO A 264 -1.65 -0.88 -19.22
N ALA A 265 -1.90 -0.19 -20.32
CA ALA A 265 -3.07 -0.47 -21.15
C ALA A 265 -2.86 -1.78 -21.90
N LYS A 266 -3.87 -2.65 -21.91
CA LYS A 266 -3.80 -3.96 -22.57
C LYS A 266 -3.42 -3.82 -24.06
N GLY A 267 -2.35 -4.52 -24.46
CA GLY A 267 -2.00 -4.79 -25.86
C GLY A 267 -1.07 -3.81 -26.58
N ASN A 268 -0.81 -2.61 -26.06
CA ASN A 268 -0.33 -1.51 -26.92
C ASN A 268 0.90 -0.72 -26.42
N GLY A 269 1.58 -1.14 -25.34
CA GLY A 269 2.71 -0.39 -24.78
C GLY A 269 2.35 1.04 -24.33
N LYS A 270 1.05 1.28 -24.14
CA LYS A 270 0.47 2.53 -23.64
C LYS A 270 0.23 2.42 -22.14
N PHE A 271 0.05 3.56 -21.51
CA PHE A 271 -0.20 3.67 -20.09
C PHE A 271 -1.45 4.51 -19.84
N ILE A 272 -2.26 4.07 -18.89
CA ILE A 272 -3.39 4.84 -18.39
C ILE A 272 -2.96 5.44 -17.05
N VAL A 273 -2.93 6.76 -16.97
CA VAL A 273 -2.56 7.50 -15.76
C VAL A 273 -3.80 8.19 -15.21
N MET A 274 -4.12 7.95 -13.95
CA MET A 274 -5.16 8.68 -13.23
C MET A 274 -4.53 9.65 -12.25
N GLY A 275 -5.18 10.80 -12.09
CA GLY A 275 -4.79 11.81 -11.12
C GLY A 275 -5.89 12.82 -10.87
N SER A 276 -5.65 13.72 -9.93
CA SER A 276 -6.49 14.90 -9.74
C SER A 276 -6.10 15.99 -10.73
N TYR A 277 -7.06 16.75 -11.23
CA TYR A 277 -6.77 17.96 -12.02
C TYR A 277 -7.31 19.21 -11.34
N PHE A 278 -6.64 20.34 -11.56
CA PHE A 278 -6.92 21.63 -10.97
C PHE A 278 -7.00 22.69 -12.08
N ASP A 279 -7.41 23.91 -11.73
CA ASP A 279 -7.21 25.05 -12.64
C ASP A 279 -5.70 25.20 -12.93
N LYS A 280 -5.34 25.72 -14.10
CA LYS A 280 -3.95 26.03 -14.45
C LYS A 280 -3.31 26.93 -13.37
N GLU A 281 -2.05 26.67 -13.03
CA GLU A 281 -1.28 27.38 -11.99
C GLU A 281 -1.86 27.25 -10.57
N ALA A 282 -2.80 26.33 -10.35
CA ALA A 282 -3.34 26.09 -9.02
C ALA A 282 -2.24 25.62 -8.06
N ASN A 283 -2.32 26.11 -6.83
CA ASN A 283 -1.46 25.65 -5.77
C ASN A 283 -1.98 24.32 -5.25
N ILE A 284 -1.42 23.21 -5.74
CA ILE A 284 -1.83 21.83 -5.36
C ILE A 284 -1.76 21.54 -3.86
N LEU A 285 -1.02 22.36 -3.10
CA LEU A 285 -0.90 22.27 -1.65
C LEU A 285 -1.92 23.12 -0.89
N LYS A 286 -2.84 23.83 -1.55
CA LYS A 286 -3.87 24.66 -0.92
C LYS A 286 -5.22 24.59 -1.61
N ASP A 287 -5.21 24.58 -2.93
CA ASP A 287 -6.41 24.64 -3.75
C ASP A 287 -7.10 23.28 -3.82
N PHE A 288 -8.37 23.30 -4.22
CA PHE A 288 -9.18 22.09 -4.39
C PHE A 288 -9.12 21.63 -5.83
N SER A 289 -9.03 20.32 -6.04
CA SER A 289 -9.13 19.75 -7.39
C SER A 289 -10.52 19.97 -7.96
N LYS A 290 -10.61 20.04 -9.29
CA LYS A 290 -11.86 20.15 -10.03
C LYS A 290 -12.47 18.79 -10.35
N GLY A 291 -11.69 17.73 -10.31
CA GLY A 291 -12.15 16.37 -10.59
C GLY A 291 -10.98 15.39 -10.71
N LEU A 292 -11.30 14.25 -11.32
CA LEU A 292 -10.33 13.23 -11.71
C LEU A 292 -10.09 13.30 -13.22
N ALA A 293 -8.82 13.22 -13.62
CA ALA A 293 -8.41 13.12 -15.00
C ALA A 293 -7.78 11.75 -15.26
N ILE A 294 -8.04 11.22 -16.45
CA ILE A 294 -7.44 9.99 -16.96
C ILE A 294 -6.73 10.32 -18.26
N TYR A 295 -5.40 10.16 -18.27
CA TYR A 295 -4.55 10.39 -19.43
C TYR A 295 -4.14 9.05 -20.03
N GLU A 296 -4.16 8.95 -21.36
CA GLU A 296 -3.52 7.86 -22.09
C GLU A 296 -2.17 8.35 -22.61
N LEU A 297 -1.08 7.69 -22.24
CA LEU A 297 0.29 8.01 -22.64
C LEU A 297 0.88 6.89 -23.49
N ASP A 298 1.81 7.23 -24.38
CA ASP A 298 2.74 6.24 -24.91
C ASP A 298 4.01 6.12 -24.03
N ALA A 299 4.88 5.18 -24.37
CA ALA A 299 6.13 4.94 -23.63
C ALA A 299 7.14 6.12 -23.64
N SER A 300 6.96 7.11 -24.52
CA SER A 300 7.79 8.32 -24.56
C SER A 300 7.25 9.44 -23.66
N GLY A 301 6.07 9.25 -23.07
CA GLY A 301 5.38 10.27 -22.26
C GLY A 301 4.48 11.20 -23.06
N LYS A 302 4.30 10.94 -24.37
CA LYS A 302 3.39 11.72 -25.19
C LYS A 302 1.95 11.41 -24.78
N VAL A 303 1.19 12.46 -24.45
CA VAL A 303 -0.24 12.34 -24.16
C VAL A 303 -1.01 12.11 -25.45
N LEU A 304 -1.70 10.98 -25.54
CA LEU A 304 -2.52 10.59 -26.69
C LEU A 304 -3.99 10.99 -26.50
N ASN A 305 -4.48 10.93 -25.26
CA ASN A 305 -5.85 11.29 -24.90
C ASN A 305 -5.92 11.82 -23.47
N LYS A 306 -6.87 12.72 -23.20
CA LYS A 306 -7.17 13.25 -21.87
C LYS A 306 -8.68 13.20 -21.65
N THR A 307 -9.11 12.62 -20.53
CA THR A 307 -10.52 12.60 -20.15
C THR A 307 -10.69 13.16 -18.75
N TYR A 308 -11.53 14.20 -18.63
CA TYR A 308 -11.86 14.84 -17.37
C TYR A 308 -13.23 14.39 -16.89
N ASN A 309 -13.31 14.11 -15.59
CA ASN A 309 -14.53 13.82 -14.84
C ASN A 309 -14.58 14.78 -13.65
N SER A 310 -15.34 15.86 -13.78
CA SER A 310 -15.41 16.92 -12.77
C SER A 310 -16.26 16.53 -11.58
N TRP A 311 -15.87 17.03 -10.40
CA TRP A 311 -16.61 16.81 -9.16
C TRP A 311 -18.01 17.40 -9.21
N ASN A 312 -18.25 18.51 -9.91
CA ASN A 312 -19.55 19.19 -9.93
C ASN A 312 -20.41 18.89 -11.17
N LYS A 313 -19.93 18.08 -12.13
CA LYS A 313 -20.74 17.64 -13.27
C LYS A 313 -20.75 16.12 -13.37
N GLU A 314 -19.72 15.51 -13.95
CA GLU A 314 -19.72 14.08 -14.26
C GLU A 314 -19.84 13.22 -12.99
N ILE A 315 -19.09 13.55 -11.94
CA ILE A 315 -19.10 12.78 -10.69
C ILE A 315 -20.34 13.09 -9.84
N ALA A 316 -20.83 14.34 -9.90
CA ALA A 316 -22.04 14.76 -9.19
C ALA A 316 -23.32 14.01 -9.61
N HIS A 317 -23.30 13.38 -10.79
CA HIS A 317 -24.41 12.52 -11.23
C HIS A 317 -24.53 11.22 -10.43
N TYR A 318 -23.43 10.76 -9.79
CA TYR A 318 -23.38 9.47 -9.11
C TYR A 318 -23.04 9.57 -7.62
N LEU A 319 -22.41 10.67 -7.20
CA LEU A 319 -22.03 10.93 -5.82
C LEU A 319 -22.49 12.33 -5.40
N PRO A 320 -22.87 12.55 -4.13
CA PRO A 320 -23.32 13.85 -3.64
C PRO A 320 -22.14 14.80 -3.41
N THR A 321 -21.51 15.26 -4.48
CA THR A 321 -20.29 16.08 -4.45
C THR A 321 -20.56 17.56 -4.63
N ASN A 322 -19.63 18.40 -4.16
CA ASN A 322 -19.60 19.82 -4.45
C ASN A 322 -18.41 20.21 -5.35
N SER A 323 -18.36 21.49 -5.73
CA SER A 323 -17.29 22.04 -6.60
C SER A 323 -15.89 22.05 -6.01
N LYS A 324 -15.74 21.74 -4.71
CA LYS A 324 -14.45 21.60 -4.03
C LYS A 324 -13.99 20.14 -3.96
N GLY A 325 -14.73 19.20 -4.58
CA GLY A 325 -14.42 17.77 -4.52
C GLY A 325 -14.73 17.10 -3.20
N LYS A 326 -15.55 17.74 -2.34
CA LYS A 326 -16.04 17.11 -1.12
C LYS A 326 -17.33 16.34 -1.44
N ILE A 327 -17.33 15.05 -1.16
CA ILE A 327 -18.50 14.16 -1.17
C ILE A 327 -19.22 14.30 0.18
N ASP A 328 -20.54 14.46 0.17
CA ASP A 328 -21.33 14.59 1.40
C ASP A 328 -21.12 13.38 2.32
N LYS A 329 -21.02 13.64 3.63
CA LYS A 329 -20.67 12.71 4.72
C LYS A 329 -19.30 12.01 4.62
N ILE A 330 -18.80 11.72 3.41
CA ILE A 330 -17.53 11.03 3.16
C ILE A 330 -16.35 11.97 3.31
N GLY A 331 -16.41 13.18 2.74
CA GLY A 331 -15.28 14.10 2.72
C GLY A 331 -14.56 14.13 1.38
N PHE A 332 -13.24 14.21 1.40
CA PHE A 332 -12.39 14.12 0.21
C PHE A 332 -12.01 12.67 -0.05
N LEU A 333 -11.65 12.34 -1.29
CA LEU A 333 -11.37 10.97 -1.69
C LEU A 333 -9.87 10.78 -1.94
N TYR A 334 -9.28 9.75 -1.34
CA TYR A 334 -7.97 9.25 -1.69
C TYR A 334 -8.11 8.00 -2.59
N VAL A 335 -7.37 7.90 -3.68
CA VAL A 335 -7.43 6.77 -4.61
C VAL A 335 -6.39 5.72 -4.21
N HIS A 336 -6.85 4.50 -3.92
CA HIS A 336 -5.99 3.38 -3.52
C HIS A 336 -5.59 2.49 -4.68
N LYS A 337 -6.51 2.22 -5.60
CA LYS A 337 -6.29 1.20 -6.64
C LYS A 337 -7.08 1.49 -7.91
N LEU A 338 -6.43 1.25 -9.04
CA LEU A 338 -7.06 1.10 -10.35
C LEU A 338 -7.10 -0.39 -10.73
N ILE A 339 -8.21 -0.83 -11.30
CA ILE A 339 -8.42 -2.20 -11.74
C ILE A 339 -9.02 -2.14 -13.14
N GLN A 340 -8.33 -2.68 -14.15
CA GLN A 340 -8.86 -2.78 -15.50
C GLN A 340 -9.33 -4.19 -15.80
N THR A 341 -10.55 -4.33 -16.31
CA THR A 341 -11.15 -5.61 -16.71
C THR A 341 -10.97 -5.85 -18.22
N PRO A 342 -11.10 -7.10 -18.73
CA PRO A 342 -10.94 -7.44 -20.14
C PRO A 342 -11.78 -6.64 -21.13
N ASP A 343 -12.98 -6.20 -20.73
CA ASP A 343 -13.87 -5.39 -21.58
C ASP A 343 -13.44 -3.91 -21.66
N GLY A 344 -12.37 -3.54 -20.98
CA GLY A 344 -11.80 -2.21 -20.95
C GLY A 344 -12.38 -1.30 -19.88
N LYS A 345 -13.33 -1.75 -19.04
CA LYS A 345 -13.79 -0.96 -17.90
C LYS A 345 -12.69 -0.81 -16.87
N ILE A 346 -12.70 0.35 -16.21
CA ILE A 346 -11.78 0.68 -15.12
C ILE A 346 -12.59 0.89 -13.85
N PHE A 347 -12.22 0.17 -12.79
CA PHE A 347 -12.71 0.40 -11.45
C PHE A 347 -11.67 1.18 -10.64
N VAL A 348 -12.12 2.22 -9.95
CA VAL A 348 -11.31 3.00 -9.03
C VAL A 348 -11.80 2.73 -7.63
N VAL A 349 -10.90 2.25 -6.78
CA VAL A 349 -11.14 2.08 -5.35
C VAL A 349 -10.55 3.28 -4.64
N GLY A 350 -11.38 4.03 -3.93
CA GLY A 350 -10.96 5.13 -3.09
C GLY A 350 -11.55 5.07 -1.70
N GLU A 351 -10.97 5.85 -0.78
CA GLU A 351 -11.39 5.93 0.61
C GLU A 351 -11.53 7.39 1.04
N GLY A 352 -12.61 7.66 1.75
CA GLY A 352 -12.94 8.99 2.21
C GLY A 352 -12.11 9.44 3.40
N TYR A 353 -11.82 10.74 3.47
CA TYR A 353 -11.25 11.36 4.64
C TYR A 353 -11.75 12.81 4.82
N LYS A 354 -11.90 13.25 6.06
CA LYS A 354 -12.33 14.62 6.38
C LYS A 354 -11.75 15.10 7.70
N ARG A 355 -11.67 16.43 7.83
CA ARG A 355 -11.51 17.08 9.13
C ARG A 355 -12.81 16.99 9.92
N GLN A 356 -12.68 16.67 11.20
CA GLN A 356 -13.75 16.77 12.18
C GLN A 356 -13.24 17.56 13.40
N ALA A 357 -14.12 18.37 14.00
CA ALA A 357 -13.79 19.07 15.24
C ALA A 357 -13.45 18.06 16.35
N ASP A 358 -12.34 18.29 17.06
CA ASP A 358 -11.96 17.50 18.22
C ASP A 358 -12.39 18.22 19.50
N GLY A 359 -13.48 17.76 20.11
CA GLY A 359 -14.00 18.35 21.36
C GLY A 359 -13.01 18.31 22.53
N VAL A 360 -12.10 17.33 22.55
CA VAL A 360 -11.03 17.26 23.56
C VAL A 360 -9.93 18.27 23.25
N GLY A 361 -9.51 18.37 21.99
CA GLY A 361 -8.57 19.40 21.52
C GLY A 361 -9.06 20.82 21.79
N ILE A 362 -10.34 21.08 21.54
CA ILE A 362 -11.00 22.36 21.84
C ILE A 362 -11.01 22.64 23.35
N ALA A 363 -11.35 21.66 24.19
CA ALA A 363 -11.36 21.81 25.64
C ALA A 363 -9.94 22.03 26.20
N LEU A 364 -8.94 21.31 25.70
CA LEU A 364 -7.54 21.47 26.10
C LEU A 364 -6.97 22.84 25.69
N THR A 365 -7.31 23.33 24.49
CA THR A 365 -6.94 24.68 24.05
C THR A 365 -7.65 25.76 24.86
N ALA A 366 -8.92 25.58 25.21
CA ALA A 366 -9.61 26.50 26.11
C ALA A 366 -8.97 26.53 27.51
N LEU A 367 -8.58 25.36 28.05
CA LEU A 367 -7.88 25.25 29.34
C LEU A 367 -6.45 25.82 29.29
N SER A 368 -5.72 25.67 28.19
CA SER A 368 -4.36 26.21 28.04
C SER A 368 -4.36 27.74 27.95
N VAL A 369 -5.34 28.32 27.24
CA VAL A 369 -5.61 29.77 27.19
C VAL A 369 -5.94 30.31 28.59
N MET A 370 -6.78 29.61 29.36
CA MET A 370 -7.09 30.00 30.75
C MET A 370 -5.91 29.82 31.71
N GLY A 371 -5.03 28.85 31.45
CA GLY A 371 -3.87 28.53 32.29
C GLY A 371 -2.59 29.33 31.98
N ARG A 372 -2.62 30.31 31.05
CA ARG A 372 -1.45 31.08 30.57
C ARG A 372 -0.25 30.21 30.18
N ARG A 373 -0.49 28.97 29.74
CA ARG A 373 0.56 28.08 29.22
C ARG A 373 0.38 27.96 27.70
N PRO A 374 1.42 28.23 26.89
CA PRO A 374 1.33 28.06 25.44
C PRO A 374 1.34 26.56 25.13
N GLY A 375 0.17 25.94 25.16
CA GLY A 375 -0.07 24.59 24.67
C GLY A 375 -1.16 24.64 23.61
N ASN A 376 -0.78 24.51 22.35
CA ASN A 376 -1.69 24.58 21.21
C ASN A 376 -2.20 23.15 20.94
N ALA A 377 -3.20 22.68 21.68
CA ALA A 377 -3.77 21.37 21.39
C ALA A 377 -4.58 21.47 20.09
N GLY A 378 -4.12 20.81 19.02
CA GLY A 378 -4.80 20.83 17.71
C GLY A 378 -6.31 20.63 17.85
N VAL A 379 -7.09 21.50 17.19
CA VAL A 379 -8.56 21.56 17.39
C VAL A 379 -9.33 20.72 16.38
N THR A 380 -8.65 20.17 15.37
CA THR A 380 -9.21 19.20 14.44
C THR A 380 -8.51 17.85 14.51
N LYS A 381 -9.32 16.80 14.34
CA LYS A 381 -8.85 15.46 14.04
C LYS A 381 -9.17 15.11 12.59
N ILE A 382 -8.39 14.22 12.00
CA ILE A 382 -8.72 13.63 10.72
C ILE A 382 -9.47 12.33 10.94
N VAL A 383 -10.51 12.12 10.16
CA VAL A 383 -11.33 10.92 10.19
C VAL A 383 -11.34 10.29 8.82
N ILE A 384 -11.05 8.99 8.78
CA ILE A 384 -11.17 8.11 7.64
C ILE A 384 -12.61 7.59 7.64
N THR A 385 -13.29 7.70 6.50
CA THR A 385 -14.74 7.47 6.37
C THR A 385 -14.98 6.29 5.44
N ASP A 386 -15.96 6.36 4.52
CA ASP A 386 -16.41 5.24 3.72
C ASP A 386 -15.49 4.91 2.53
N LEU A 387 -15.57 3.67 2.05
CA LEU A 387 -14.99 3.29 0.76
C LEU A 387 -15.90 3.72 -0.38
N VAL A 388 -15.31 4.08 -1.51
CA VAL A 388 -16.01 4.41 -2.75
C VAL A 388 -15.41 3.58 -3.88
N ILE A 389 -16.27 2.89 -4.63
CA ILE A 389 -15.87 2.23 -5.88
C ILE A 389 -16.56 2.95 -7.03
N MET A 390 -15.76 3.47 -7.97
CA MET A 390 -16.24 4.12 -9.19
C MET A 390 -15.95 3.26 -10.41
N GLU A 391 -16.91 3.15 -11.33
CA GLU A 391 -16.82 2.41 -12.59
C GLU A 391 -16.73 3.38 -13.77
N PHE A 392 -15.66 3.29 -14.55
CA PHE A 392 -15.41 4.05 -15.77
C PHE A 392 -15.49 3.12 -16.97
N ASP A 393 -16.03 3.62 -18.08
CA ASP A 393 -16.02 2.89 -19.35
C ASP A 393 -14.65 2.91 -20.05
N LYS A 394 -14.54 2.20 -21.17
CA LYS A 394 -13.35 2.18 -22.03
C LYS A 394 -12.96 3.53 -22.63
N SER A 395 -13.84 4.53 -22.54
CA SER A 395 -13.61 5.92 -22.94
C SER A 395 -13.34 6.82 -21.74
N PHE A 396 -13.06 6.22 -20.58
CA PHE A 396 -12.67 6.88 -19.33
C PHE A 396 -13.75 7.81 -18.76
N LYS A 397 -15.02 7.58 -19.12
CA LYS A 397 -16.17 8.32 -18.58
C LYS A 397 -16.82 7.53 -17.46
N LEU A 398 -17.11 8.20 -16.36
CA LEU A 398 -17.79 7.61 -15.21
C LEU A 398 -19.19 7.10 -15.58
N LYS A 399 -19.49 5.86 -15.21
CA LYS A 399 -20.78 5.16 -15.43
C LYS A 399 -21.50 4.76 -14.16
N GLY A 400 -20.79 4.70 -13.04
CA GLY A 400 -21.38 4.34 -11.77
C GLY A 400 -20.44 4.63 -10.62
N ALA A 401 -21.02 4.81 -9.43
CA ALA A 401 -20.28 4.88 -8.19
C ALA A 401 -21.09 4.19 -7.09
N SER A 402 -20.41 3.59 -6.13
CA SER A 402 -21.03 2.94 -4.98
C SER A 402 -20.26 3.29 -3.72
N ILE A 403 -21.00 3.65 -2.68
CA ILE A 403 -20.46 3.96 -1.34
C ILE A 403 -20.63 2.70 -0.48
N TYR A 404 -19.56 2.31 0.18
CA TYR A 404 -19.51 1.18 1.09
C TYR A 404 -19.24 1.72 2.49
N GLU A 405 -20.30 1.78 3.29
CA GLU A 405 -20.27 2.35 4.64
C GLU A 405 -19.29 1.59 5.54
N LYS A 406 -18.49 2.35 6.29
CA LYS A 406 -17.55 1.84 7.30
C LYS A 406 -17.71 2.60 8.60
N ARG A 407 -17.12 2.10 9.68
CA ARG A 407 -16.97 2.93 10.88
C ARG A 407 -15.88 3.98 10.66
N ASP A 408 -16.21 5.22 10.97
CA ASP A 408 -15.24 6.30 11.02
C ASP A 408 -14.05 5.95 11.94
N ASN A 409 -12.84 5.92 11.37
CA ASN A 409 -11.57 5.71 12.08
C ASN A 409 -10.82 7.04 12.23
N THR A 410 -10.14 7.28 13.35
CA THR A 410 -9.46 8.57 13.60
C THR A 410 -7.97 8.45 13.31
N ALA A 411 -7.49 9.28 12.37
CA ALA A 411 -6.08 9.48 12.08
C ALA A 411 -5.52 10.61 12.97
N ALA A 412 -4.70 10.24 13.96
CA ALA A 412 -4.10 11.18 14.89
C ALA A 412 -2.86 11.85 14.27
N LEU A 413 -3.06 12.93 13.51
CA LEU A 413 -1.97 13.69 12.87
C LEU A 413 -1.48 14.89 13.72
N GLY A 414 -2.04 15.10 14.90
CA GLY A 414 -1.71 16.25 15.76
C GLY A 414 -2.01 17.61 15.12
N GLU A 415 -1.25 18.65 15.49
CA GLU A 415 -1.41 20.02 14.95
C GLU A 415 -1.25 20.10 13.41
N VAL A 416 -0.61 19.10 12.80
CA VAL A 416 -0.40 19.00 11.35
C VAL A 416 -1.73 18.88 10.59
N ALA A 417 -2.78 18.38 11.25
CA ALA A 417 -4.14 18.29 10.69
C ALA A 417 -4.74 19.66 10.34
N ASP A 418 -4.41 20.71 11.12
CA ASP A 418 -5.04 22.03 11.04
C ASP A 418 -4.53 22.87 9.86
N TYR A 419 -3.28 22.66 9.42
CA TYR A 419 -2.58 23.61 8.53
C TYR A 419 -2.28 23.10 7.10
N ASN A 420 -2.52 21.82 6.79
CA ASN A 420 -2.21 21.24 5.47
C ASN A 420 -3.36 21.32 4.45
N SER A 421 -3.10 21.16 3.15
CA SER A 421 -4.19 20.89 2.17
C SER A 421 -4.77 19.50 2.33
N GLN A 422 -5.90 19.26 1.67
CA GLN A 422 -6.48 17.92 1.56
C GLN A 422 -5.53 16.93 0.89
N HIS A 423 -4.83 17.33 -0.17
CA HIS A 423 -3.87 16.44 -0.83
C HIS A 423 -2.66 16.12 0.07
N ALA A 424 -2.06 17.13 0.70
CA ALA A 424 -0.97 16.91 1.67
C ALA A 424 -1.42 16.07 2.88
N LEU A 425 -2.66 16.25 3.36
CA LEU A 425 -3.23 15.40 4.40
C LEU A 425 -3.37 13.95 3.91
N ALA A 426 -3.87 13.71 2.70
CA ALA A 426 -4.01 12.36 2.17
C ALA A 426 -2.66 11.62 2.10
N MET A 427 -1.61 12.30 1.64
CA MET A 427 -0.25 11.75 1.65
C MET A 427 0.20 11.40 3.08
N LEU A 428 -0.02 12.28 4.06
CA LEU A 428 0.34 12.00 5.45
C LEU A 428 -0.45 10.82 6.05
N ILE A 429 -1.74 10.73 5.75
CA ILE A 429 -2.60 9.61 6.18
C ILE A 429 -2.09 8.29 5.57
N LYS A 430 -1.75 8.30 4.28
CA LYS A 430 -1.20 7.14 3.56
C LYS A 430 0.14 6.71 4.15
N MET A 431 1.07 7.65 4.33
CA MET A 431 2.40 7.38 4.89
C MET A 431 2.31 6.73 6.28
N GLN A 432 1.36 7.20 7.11
CA GLN A 432 1.10 6.65 8.44
C GLN A 432 0.29 5.34 8.43
N GLY A 433 -0.22 4.89 7.27
CA GLY A 433 -1.01 3.67 7.16
C GLY A 433 -2.34 3.74 7.91
N TYR A 434 -2.98 4.91 7.93
CA TYR A 434 -4.27 5.09 8.63
C TYR A 434 -5.49 4.74 7.81
N PHE A 435 -5.35 4.63 6.49
CA PHE A 435 -6.44 4.15 5.64
C PHE A 435 -6.79 2.70 5.98
N ASP A 436 -8.07 2.36 5.89
CA ASP A 436 -8.53 1.03 6.25
C ASP A 436 -8.51 0.07 5.05
N TYR A 437 -8.35 0.56 3.81
CA TYR A 437 -8.04 -0.28 2.65
C TYR A 437 -6.75 -1.08 2.88
N GLU A 438 -6.82 -2.40 2.71
CA GLU A 438 -5.70 -3.31 2.94
C GLU A 438 -5.08 -3.73 1.60
N PHE A 439 -5.87 -4.37 0.73
CA PHE A 439 -5.43 -4.85 -0.57
C PHE A 439 -6.60 -5.19 -1.51
N THR A 440 -6.27 -5.41 -2.79
CA THR A 440 -7.18 -5.99 -3.78
C THR A 440 -6.59 -7.33 -4.23
N THR A 441 -7.42 -8.37 -4.29
CA THR A 441 -7.04 -9.72 -4.74
C THR A 441 -8.03 -10.25 -5.79
N GLY A 442 -7.78 -11.45 -6.32
CA GLY A 442 -8.55 -12.04 -7.43
C GLY A 442 -7.86 -11.87 -8.78
N ASN A 443 -8.58 -12.20 -9.85
CA ASN A 443 -8.11 -12.08 -11.22
C ASN A 443 -9.04 -11.17 -12.03
N PRO A 444 -8.67 -9.89 -12.22
CA PRO A 444 -9.43 -8.96 -13.05
C PRO A 444 -9.63 -9.47 -14.48
N ASP A 445 -8.71 -10.31 -15.01
CA ASP A 445 -8.83 -10.90 -16.34
C ASP A 445 -9.97 -11.92 -16.46
N ASP A 446 -10.44 -12.44 -15.33
CA ASP A 446 -11.64 -13.29 -15.25
C ASP A 446 -12.88 -12.49 -14.83
N ASN A 447 -12.83 -11.15 -14.93
CA ASN A 447 -13.84 -10.23 -14.41
C ASN A 447 -14.13 -10.43 -12.90
N ASN A 448 -13.14 -10.87 -12.12
CA ASN A 448 -13.33 -11.21 -10.72
C ASN A 448 -12.25 -10.57 -9.85
N PHE A 449 -12.64 -9.65 -8.99
CA PHE A 449 -11.73 -9.06 -8.01
C PHE A 449 -12.43 -8.83 -6.68
N VAL A 450 -11.63 -8.73 -5.62
CA VAL A 450 -12.09 -8.53 -4.25
C VAL A 450 -11.30 -7.37 -3.66
N VAL A 451 -12.02 -6.32 -3.27
CA VAL A 451 -11.47 -5.20 -2.50
C VAL A 451 -11.60 -5.54 -1.02
N CYS A 452 -10.48 -5.53 -0.30
CA CYS A 452 -10.41 -5.92 1.09
C CYS A 452 -10.03 -4.73 1.98
N TYR A 453 -10.68 -4.62 3.14
CA TYR A 453 -10.45 -3.54 4.09
C TYR A 453 -10.74 -3.98 5.53
N SER A 454 -10.06 -3.35 6.47
CA SER A 454 -10.32 -3.53 7.90
C SER A 454 -11.42 -2.59 8.39
N ASP A 455 -12.15 -2.98 9.43
CA ASP A 455 -13.09 -2.08 10.10
C ASP A 455 -13.17 -2.43 11.59
N TRP A 456 -13.89 -1.64 12.38
CA TRP A 456 -14.18 -1.92 13.77
C TRP A 456 -15.68 -1.95 14.02
N GLU A 457 -16.19 -3.08 14.52
CA GLU A 457 -17.59 -3.22 14.88
C GLU A 457 -17.81 -3.22 16.39
N LYS A 458 -18.96 -2.70 16.80
CA LYS A 458 -19.46 -2.76 18.18
C LYS A 458 -20.96 -3.02 18.14
N THR A 459 -21.33 -4.28 18.13
CA THR A 459 -22.70 -4.79 18.28
C THR A 459 -22.90 -5.35 19.69
N ALA A 460 -24.09 -5.88 19.99
CA ALA A 460 -24.33 -6.59 21.25
C ALA A 460 -23.48 -7.86 21.37
N ASP A 461 -23.29 -8.58 20.25
CA ASP A 461 -22.64 -9.89 20.21
C ASP A 461 -21.14 -9.83 19.86
N TYR A 462 -20.69 -8.70 19.30
CA TYR A 462 -19.32 -8.53 18.85
C TYR A 462 -18.76 -7.13 19.12
N LYS A 463 -17.52 -7.10 19.61
CA LYS A 463 -16.72 -5.87 19.73
C LYS A 463 -15.29 -6.19 19.33
N GLY A 464 -14.85 -5.71 18.17
CA GLY A 464 -13.52 -5.99 17.67
C GLY A 464 -13.28 -5.55 16.23
N LYS A 465 -12.08 -5.84 15.74
CA LYS A 465 -11.67 -5.59 14.36
C LYS A 465 -12.35 -6.60 13.43
N THR A 466 -13.01 -6.15 12.39
CA THR A 466 -13.50 -7.00 11.30
C THR A 466 -12.60 -6.85 10.09
N PHE A 467 -12.59 -7.86 9.24
CA PHE A 467 -12.02 -7.77 7.92
C PHE A 467 -13.12 -8.02 6.91
N ASN A 468 -13.29 -7.07 6.01
CA ASN A 468 -14.42 -6.97 5.10
C ASN A 468 -13.92 -7.11 3.67
N SER A 469 -14.80 -7.63 2.82
CA SER A 469 -14.52 -7.85 1.42
C SER A 469 -15.68 -7.39 0.55
N ILE A 470 -15.35 -6.77 -0.59
CA ILE A 470 -16.29 -6.36 -1.62
C ILE A 470 -15.87 -7.06 -2.91
N ARG A 471 -16.61 -8.11 -3.28
CA ARG A 471 -16.33 -8.96 -4.43
C ARG A 471 -17.14 -8.53 -5.65
N TYR A 472 -16.45 -8.25 -6.75
CA TYR A 472 -17.03 -8.12 -8.08
C TYR A 472 -16.95 -9.46 -8.83
N ASN A 473 -18.04 -9.89 -9.46
CA ASN A 473 -18.11 -11.15 -10.20
C ASN A 473 -18.38 -10.96 -11.71
N GLY A 474 -18.07 -9.79 -12.24
CA GLY A 474 -18.33 -9.41 -13.63
C GLY A 474 -19.68 -8.76 -13.89
N THR A 475 -20.59 -8.82 -12.90
CA THR A 475 -21.93 -8.22 -13.04
C THR A 475 -22.31 -7.36 -11.86
N LYS A 476 -22.05 -7.82 -10.64
CA LYS A 476 -22.46 -7.14 -9.41
C LYS A 476 -21.41 -7.24 -8.31
N PHE A 477 -21.53 -6.34 -7.35
CA PHE A 477 -20.79 -6.42 -6.10
C PHE A 477 -21.54 -7.22 -5.04
N THR A 478 -20.79 -7.97 -4.25
CA THR A 478 -21.26 -8.70 -3.07
C THR A 478 -20.33 -8.38 -1.90
N LYS A 479 -20.83 -8.44 -0.67
CA LYS A 479 -20.06 -8.11 0.53
C LYS A 479 -20.00 -9.32 1.45
N ASP A 480 -18.85 -9.51 2.07
CA ASP A 480 -18.67 -10.49 3.14
C ASP A 480 -17.72 -9.96 4.21
N LYS A 481 -17.75 -10.55 5.41
CA LYS A 481 -16.88 -10.17 6.52
C LYS A 481 -16.50 -11.34 7.41
N ILE A 482 -15.33 -11.22 8.04
CA ILE A 482 -14.86 -12.09 9.12
C ILE A 482 -14.58 -11.28 10.39
N GLU A 483 -14.89 -11.87 11.54
CA GLU A 483 -14.60 -11.28 12.85
C GLU A 483 -13.18 -11.67 13.31
N LEU A 484 -12.30 -10.68 13.51
CA LEU A 484 -10.93 -10.94 13.95
C LEU A 484 -10.82 -10.93 15.48
N LYS A 485 -11.45 -11.90 16.14
CA LYS A 485 -11.32 -12.08 17.61
C LYS A 485 -9.91 -12.55 17.96
N SER A 486 -9.09 -11.67 18.54
CA SER A 486 -7.74 -12.03 18.99
C SER A 486 -7.29 -11.28 20.25
N LYS A 487 -6.36 -11.91 20.98
CA LYS A 487 -5.57 -11.29 22.06
C LYS A 487 -4.16 -10.90 21.62
N ALA A 488 -3.86 -11.02 20.32
CA ALA A 488 -2.55 -10.70 19.77
C ALA A 488 -2.20 -9.24 20.03
N SER A 489 -0.90 -8.98 20.19
CA SER A 489 -0.38 -7.61 20.35
C SER A 489 -0.43 -6.85 19.03
N ARG A 490 -0.31 -7.56 17.90
CA ARG A 490 -0.42 -7.04 16.53
C ARG A 490 -1.00 -8.11 15.63
N MET A 491 -1.65 -7.70 14.55
CA MET A 491 -2.29 -8.61 13.62
C MET A 491 -2.31 -8.02 12.22
N GLN A 492 -2.00 -8.84 11.23
CA GLN A 492 -2.07 -8.47 9.82
C GLN A 492 -2.90 -9.50 9.06
N VAL A 493 -3.63 -9.04 8.06
CA VAL A 493 -4.30 -9.90 7.10
C VAL A 493 -3.56 -9.79 5.77
N LEU A 494 -3.19 -10.91 5.17
CA LEU A 494 -2.56 -11.00 3.86
C LEU A 494 -3.48 -11.72 2.86
N PRO A 495 -3.32 -11.49 1.55
CA PRO A 495 -3.98 -12.28 0.52
C PRO A 495 -3.70 -13.78 0.69
N ALA A 496 -4.68 -14.62 0.37
CA ALA A 496 -4.49 -16.06 0.26
C ALA A 496 -5.08 -16.60 -1.04
N LYS A 497 -5.12 -17.94 -1.17
CA LYS A 497 -5.81 -18.59 -2.29
C LYS A 497 -7.23 -18.03 -2.45
N SER A 498 -7.70 -18.01 -3.70
CA SER A 498 -8.99 -17.40 -4.06
C SER A 498 -10.10 -17.81 -3.10
N GLY A 499 -10.83 -16.81 -2.59
CA GLY A 499 -11.88 -17.02 -1.58
C GLY A 499 -11.34 -17.21 -0.16
N SER A 500 -10.10 -16.82 0.15
CA SER A 500 -9.53 -16.90 1.49
C SER A 500 -8.54 -15.76 1.77
N VAL A 501 -8.22 -15.58 3.04
CA VAL A 501 -7.17 -14.69 3.54
C VAL A 501 -6.30 -15.40 4.57
N MET A 502 -5.07 -14.91 4.75
CA MET A 502 -4.16 -15.38 5.78
C MET A 502 -4.11 -14.35 6.90
N ILE A 503 -4.36 -14.79 8.13
CA ILE A 503 -4.30 -13.95 9.33
C ILE A 503 -3.01 -14.31 10.07
N MET A 504 -2.14 -13.32 10.27
CA MET A 504 -0.93 -13.40 11.06
C MET A 504 -1.11 -12.65 12.37
N GLU A 505 -0.77 -13.28 13.48
CA GLU A 505 -1.02 -12.78 14.83
C GLU A 505 0.26 -12.85 15.68
N TYR A 506 0.75 -11.70 16.16
CA TYR A 506 1.95 -11.63 17.01
C TYR A 506 1.60 -11.45 18.49
N PHE A 507 1.97 -12.42 19.31
CA PHE A 507 1.79 -12.41 20.76
C PHE A 507 3.11 -12.03 21.45
N LYS A 508 3.33 -10.72 21.66
CA LYS A 508 4.60 -10.18 22.19
C LYS A 508 4.99 -10.76 23.55
N LYS A 509 4.02 -10.99 24.44
CA LYS A 509 4.26 -11.55 25.78
C LYS A 509 4.67 -13.02 25.72
N ASP A 510 4.05 -13.76 24.79
CA ASP A 510 4.27 -15.20 24.62
C ASP A 510 5.46 -15.48 23.68
N LYS A 511 6.01 -14.45 23.04
CA LYS A 511 7.04 -14.55 22.00
C LYS A 511 6.65 -15.54 20.90
N ARG A 512 5.41 -15.40 20.40
CA ARG A 512 4.80 -16.34 19.47
C ARG A 512 4.19 -15.62 18.27
N LEU A 513 4.32 -16.22 17.08
CA LEU A 513 3.55 -15.89 15.88
C LEU A 513 2.58 -17.03 15.56
N ASP A 514 1.31 -16.70 15.35
CA ASP A 514 0.33 -17.63 14.83
C ASP A 514 -0.11 -17.21 13.42
N PHE A 515 -0.35 -18.19 12.57
CA PHE A 515 -0.85 -18.02 11.21
C PHE A 515 -2.09 -18.89 11.04
N ARG A 516 -3.11 -18.38 10.35
CA ARG A 516 -4.29 -19.18 9.97
C ARG A 516 -4.89 -18.71 8.66
N ILE A 517 -5.42 -19.64 7.87
CA ILE A 517 -6.19 -19.31 6.67
C ILE A 517 -7.68 -19.25 7.03
N GLU A 518 -8.37 -18.19 6.64
CA GLU A 518 -9.82 -18.07 6.76
C GLU A 518 -10.47 -17.89 5.40
N LYS A 519 -11.66 -18.50 5.21
CA LYS A 519 -12.43 -18.31 3.99
C LYS A 519 -13.12 -16.94 4.01
N LEU A 520 -13.09 -16.28 2.86
CA LEU A 520 -14.00 -15.18 2.55
C LEU A 520 -15.23 -15.82 1.89
N GLY A 521 -16.40 -15.63 2.49
CA GLY A 521 -17.71 -16.10 2.05
C GLY A 521 -18.16 -15.58 0.70
#